data_AF-K0ICC1-F1
#
_entry.id   AF-K0ICC1-F1
#
_cell.length_a   1.000
_cell.length_b   1.000
_cell.length_c   1.000
_cell.angle_alpha   90.00
_cell.angle_beta   90.00
_cell.angle_gamma   90.00
#
_symmetry.space_group_name_H-M   'P 1'
#
loop_
_entity.id
_entity.type
_entity.pdbx_description
1 polymer ?
#
loop_
_entity_poly.entity_id
_entity_poly.type
_entity_poly.pdbx_seq_one_letter_code
_entity_poly.pdbx_strand_id
1 'polypeptide(L)' 'MAIRPYGTRPVLASKNRSPGYCIVCAAVATTEALFQLDGAVIIQRYCDKCLSDAKYVVSSR' A
#
# COMPACT_ATOMS: atom_id res chain seq x y z
N MET A 1 -1.91 -11.00 13.01
CA MET A 1 -0.46 -10.92 12.69
C MET A 1 -0.19 -9.69 11.83
N ALA A 2 0.91 -8.95 12.04
CA ALA A 2 1.25 -7.77 11.24
C ALA A 2 2.38 -8.09 10.25
N ILE A 3 2.18 -7.77 8.98
CA ILE A 3 3.10 -8.10 7.88
C ILE A 3 3.67 -6.81 7.32
N ARG A 4 4.99 -6.80 7.13
CA ARG A 4 5.73 -5.70 6.52
C ARG A 4 5.69 -5.83 5.00
N PRO A 5 5.71 -4.71 4.27
CA PRO A 5 5.79 -4.78 2.81
C PRO A 5 7.15 -5.37 2.41
N TYR A 6 7.15 -6.27 1.43
CA TYR A 6 8.38 -6.84 0.87
C TYR A 6 8.97 -5.95 -0.23
N GLY A 7 8.19 -5.01 -0.74
CA GLY A 7 8.62 -4.07 -1.76
C GLY A 7 7.66 -2.90 -1.91
N THR A 8 8.14 -1.84 -2.56
CA THR A 8 7.36 -0.64 -2.86
C THR A 8 7.60 -0.22 -4.31
N ARG A 9 6.58 0.36 -4.94
CA ARG A 9 6.72 0.95 -6.28
C ARG A 9 5.96 2.28 -6.37
N PRO A 10 6.40 3.24 -7.20
CA PRO A 10 5.66 4.48 -7.39
C PRO A 10 4.28 4.19 -7.99
N VAL A 11 3.27 4.93 -7.54
CA VAL A 11 1.94 4.91 -8.17
C VAL A 11 2.10 5.54 -9.55
N LEU A 12 2.08 4.72 -10.59
CA LEU A 12 2.07 5.21 -11.96
C LEU A 12 0.73 5.92 -12.19
N ALA A 13 0.76 7.25 -12.22
CA ALA A 13 -0.32 8.08 -12.75
C ALA A 13 -0.45 7.80 -14.25
N SER A 14 -1.04 6.67 -14.61
CA SER A 14 -1.46 6.42 -15.98
C SER A 14 -2.50 7.47 -16.35
N LYS A 15 -2.45 7.99 -17.58
CA LYS A 15 -3.36 9.05 -18.08
C LYS A 15 -4.86 8.76 -17.85
N ASN A 16 -5.22 7.51 -17.60
CA ASN A 16 -6.60 7.05 -17.36
C ASN A 16 -6.87 6.48 -15.95
N ARG A 17 -5.92 6.57 -14.99
CA ARG A 17 -6.14 6.09 -13.63
C ARG A 17 -5.65 7.11 -12.62
N SER A 18 -6.57 7.60 -11.80
CA SER A 18 -6.24 8.42 -10.64
C SER A 18 -5.36 7.59 -9.68
N PRO A 19 -4.30 8.21 -9.10
CA PRO A 19 -3.37 7.53 -8.21
C PRO A 19 -4.05 6.95 -6.95
N GLY A 20 -5.30 7.31 -6.69
CA GLY A 20 -6.04 6.93 -5.49
C GLY A 20 -5.51 7.67 -4.27
N TYR A 21 -5.93 7.19 -3.10
CA TYR A 21 -5.67 7.85 -1.83
C TYR A 21 -4.87 6.96 -0.90
N CYS A 22 -4.08 7.61 -0.03
CA CYS A 22 -3.36 6.97 1.04
C CYS A 22 -4.34 6.34 2.01
N ILE A 23 -4.14 5.06 2.32
CA ILE A 23 -5.00 4.30 3.23
C ILE A 23 -5.00 4.84 4.67
N VAL A 24 -3.97 5.60 5.06
CA VAL A 24 -3.79 6.11 6.43
C VAL A 24 -4.41 7.50 6.61
N CYS A 25 -4.14 8.43 5.69
CA CYS A 25 -4.47 9.84 5.87
C CYS A 25 -5.36 10.42 4.75
N ALA A 26 -5.79 9.60 3.80
CA ALA A 26 -6.60 10.00 2.64
C ALA A 26 -5.97 11.06 1.71
N ALA A 27 -4.70 11.45 1.92
CA ALA A 27 -3.94 12.27 0.97
C ALA A 27 -3.71 11.52 -0.35
N VAL A 28 -3.30 12.22 -1.41
CA VAL A 28 -2.95 11.58 -2.68
C VAL A 28 -1.85 10.54 -2.46
N ALA A 29 -2.07 9.31 -2.94
CA ALA A 29 -1.08 8.26 -2.84
C ALA A 29 0.03 8.45 -3.88
N THR A 30 1.28 8.28 -3.45
CA THR A 30 2.47 8.37 -4.30
C THR A 30 3.17 7.03 -4.44
N THR A 31 2.99 6.12 -3.47
CA THR A 31 3.67 4.83 -3.40
C THR A 31 2.69 3.68 -3.14
N GLU A 32 2.84 2.58 -3.87
CA GLU A 32 2.18 1.30 -3.62
C GLU A 32 3.11 0.38 -2.83
N ALA A 33 2.67 -0.05 -1.65
CA ALA A 33 3.34 -1.04 -0.83
C ALA A 33 2.78 -2.43 -1.12
N LEU A 34 3.68 -3.38 -1.35
CA LEU A 34 3.37 -4.77 -1.72
C LEU A 34 3.56 -5.66 -0.50
N PHE A 35 2.51 -6.38 -0.10
CA PHE A 35 2.51 -7.31 1.03
C PHE A 35 2.27 -8.72 0.50
N GLN A 36 3.17 -9.65 0.85
CA GLN A 36 3.02 -11.05 0.49
C GLN A 36 2.27 -11.78 1.61
N LEU A 37 1.16 -12.40 1.24
CA LEU A 37 0.37 -13.32 2.04
C LEU A 37 0.41 -14.69 1.39
N ASP A 38 0.16 -15.76 2.15
CA ASP A 38 0.06 -17.12 1.62
C ASP A 38 -0.85 -17.17 0.37
N GLY A 39 -0.24 -17.32 -0.80
CA GLY A 39 -0.91 -17.39 -2.10
C GLY A 39 -1.41 -16.07 -2.69
N ALA A 40 -1.19 -14.92 -2.07
CA ALA A 40 -1.71 -13.63 -2.56
C ALA A 40 -0.76 -12.45 -2.32
N VAL A 41 -0.84 -11.44 -3.20
CA VAL A 41 -0.15 -10.16 -3.01
C VAL A 41 -1.19 -9.07 -2.77
N ILE A 42 -1.13 -8.44 -1.60
CA ILE A 42 -1.94 -7.27 -1.30
C ILE A 42 -1.17 -6.02 -1.66
N ILE A 43 -1.85 -5.11 -2.36
CA ILE A 43 -1.31 -3.83 -2.77
C ILE A 43 -2.09 -2.77 -1.99
N GLN A 44 -1.38 -2.00 -1.15
CA GLN A 44 -1.96 -0.86 -0.47
C GLN A 44 -1.25 0.43 -0.89
N ARG A 45 -2.02 1.51 -0.96
CA ARG A 45 -1.53 2.80 -1.43
C ARG A 45 -1.23 3.71 -0.24
N TYR A 46 -0.07 4.35 -0.27
CA TYR A 46 0.43 5.24 0.76
C TYR A 46 0.95 6.54 0.12
N CYS A 47 0.92 7.62 0.89
CA CYS A 47 1.75 8.79 0.60
C CYS A 47 3.14 8.59 1.23
N ASP A 48 4.14 9.33 0.78
CA ASP A 48 5.52 9.18 1.25
C ASP A 48 5.67 9.35 2.76
N LYS A 49 4.80 10.16 3.37
CA LYS A 49 4.77 10.41 4.82
C LYS A 49 4.30 9.20 5.63
N CYS A 50 3.33 8.44 5.10
CA CYS A 50 2.71 7.32 5.81
C CYS A 50 3.31 5.97 5.42
N LEU A 51 4.18 5.93 4.42
CA LEU A 51 4.81 4.69 3.94
C LEU A 51 5.67 4.03 5.02
N SER A 52 6.33 4.81 5.88
CA SER A 52 7.18 4.29 6.97
C SER A 52 6.41 3.44 7.98
N ASP A 53 5.11 3.72 8.15
CA ASP A 53 4.20 2.99 9.05
C ASP A 53 3.41 1.88 8.35
N ALA A 54 3.73 1.57 7.08
CA ALA A 54 3.00 0.61 6.28
C ALA A 54 3.05 -0.80 6.89
N LYS A 55 1.88 -1.31 7.28
CA LYS A 55 1.71 -2.65 7.85
C LYS A 55 0.34 -3.22 7.46
N TYR A 56 0.32 -4.50 7.11
CA TYR A 56 -0.92 -5.22 6.84
C TYR A 56 -1.28 -6.11 8.03
N VAL A 57 -2.45 -5.89 8.65
CA VAL A 57 -2.92 -6.68 9.78
C VAL A 57 -3.84 -7.79 9.28
N VAL A 58 -3.38 -9.03 9.36
CA VAL A 58 -4.21 -10.21 9.10
C VAL A 58 -4.94 -10.58 10.38
N SER A 59 -6.27 -10.52 10.34
CA SER A 59 -7.13 -11.13 11.37
C SER A 59 -7.52 -12.53 10.89
N SER A 60 -6.83 -13.55 11.42
CA SER A 60 -7.27 -14.94 11.29
C SER A 60 -8.49 -15.13 12.19
N ARG A 61 -9.65 -15.37 11.59
CA ARG A 61 -10.87 -15.75 12.31
C ARG A 61 -11.01 -17.27 12.32
#